data_AF-A0AAV7JFL3-F1
#
_entry.id   AF-A0AAV7JFL3-F1
#
_cell.length_a   1.000
_cell.length_b   1.000
_cell.length_c   1.000
_cell.angle_alpha   90.00
_cell.angle_beta   90.00
_cell.angle_gamma   90.00
#
_symmetry.space_group_name_H-M   'P 1'
#
loop_
_entity.id
_entity.type
_entity.pdbx_description
1 polymer ?
#
loop_
_entity_poly.entity_id
_entity_poly.type
_entity_poly.pdbx_seq_one_letter_code
_entity_poly.pdbx_strand_id
1 'polypeptide(L)'
;MIPCEYCHIDSKLVNARYLEECPKMPLKCELGCGTVFCRNNMAQHIEEECVEKMIECPFIKYKCEVGLIKRKELNQHLKKKRTEHTELKLSAMEKILMKQSKMIAKQGEMMEQMSQEIESLKTEAKLTKITNLYWKKKIEHIRMSHSFFLKKYKNSSKLTDISLFLSFSTLLDILS
;
A
#
# COMPACT_ATOMS: atom_id res chain seq x y z
N MET A 1 -6.50 24.28 -57.61
CA MET A 1 -6.14 24.16 -56.18
C MET A 1 -4.88 24.97 -55.97
N ILE A 2 -4.73 25.63 -54.83
CA ILE A 2 -3.57 26.44 -54.50
C ILE A 2 -2.81 25.72 -53.38
N PRO A 3 -1.54 25.33 -53.57
CA PRO A 3 -0.75 24.71 -52.53
C PRO A 3 -0.43 25.73 -51.43
N CYS A 4 -0.55 25.32 -50.17
CA CYS A 4 -0.06 26.15 -49.06
C CYS A 4 1.48 26.20 -49.05
N GLU A 5 2.06 27.39 -48.92
CA GLU A 5 3.51 27.56 -48.82
C GLU A 5 4.13 26.95 -47.55
N TYR A 6 3.35 26.77 -46.48
CA TYR A 6 3.83 26.27 -45.20
C TYR A 6 3.62 24.77 -45.03
N CYS A 7 2.43 24.25 -45.33
CA CYS A 7 2.10 22.84 -45.16
C CYS A 7 2.08 22.02 -46.44
N HIS A 8 2.19 22.65 -47.62
CA HIS A 8 2.20 22.03 -48.95
C HIS A 8 0.97 21.15 -49.25
N ILE A 9 -0.12 21.36 -48.51
CA ILE A 9 -1.41 20.72 -48.76
C ILE A 9 -2.19 21.59 -49.72
N ASP A 10 -2.69 20.98 -50.79
CA ASP A 10 -3.54 21.63 -51.77
C ASP A 10 -4.91 21.99 -51.17
N SER A 11 -5.26 23.27 -51.22
CA SER A 11 -6.57 23.76 -50.79
C SER A 11 -7.34 24.37 -51.97
N LYS A 12 -8.67 24.38 -51.88
CA LYS A 12 -9.52 25.13 -52.81
C LYS A 12 -9.25 26.64 -52.70
N LEU A 13 -8.88 27.11 -51.52
CA LEU A 13 -8.55 28.50 -51.25
C LEU A 13 -7.54 28.58 -50.08
N VAL A 14 -6.45 29.31 -50.27
CA VAL A 14 -5.53 29.70 -49.19
C VAL A 14 -5.90 31.13 -48.81
N ASN A 15 -6.65 31.29 -47.73
CA ASN A 15 -7.07 32.58 -47.17
C ASN A 15 -6.63 32.71 -45.71
N ALA A 16 -6.91 33.86 -45.09
CA ALA A 16 -6.58 34.11 -43.69
C ALA A 16 -7.10 33.00 -42.75
N ARG A 17 -8.36 32.57 -42.93
CA ARG A 17 -8.98 31.49 -42.14
C ARG A 17 -8.21 30.16 -42.27
N TYR A 18 -7.74 29.81 -43.46
CA TYR A 18 -6.93 28.61 -43.65
C TYR A 18 -5.56 28.73 -42.93
N LEU A 19 -4.92 29.89 -42.98
CA LEU A 19 -3.64 30.14 -42.29
C LEU A 19 -3.79 30.14 -40.76
N GLU A 20 -4.96 30.54 -40.25
CA GLU A 20 -5.33 30.43 -38.83
C GLU A 20 -5.45 29.00 -38.33
N GLU A 21 -5.60 28.00 -39.20
CA GLU A 21 -5.67 26.58 -38.83
C GLU A 21 -4.43 25.80 -39.33
N CYS A 22 -3.57 26.44 -40.13
CA CYS A 22 -2.41 25.78 -40.72
C CYS A 22 -1.40 25.31 -39.65
N PRO A 23 -1.08 24.01 -39.57
CA PRO A 23 -0.21 23.44 -38.53
C PRO A 23 1.25 23.85 -38.67
N LYS A 24 1.71 24.17 -39.89
CA LYS A 24 3.08 24.59 -40.18
C LYS A 24 3.24 26.11 -40.28
N MET A 25 2.21 26.88 -39.94
CA MET A 25 2.28 28.34 -39.89
C MET A 25 3.33 28.76 -38.85
N PRO A 26 4.42 29.47 -39.22
CA PRO A 26 5.32 30.11 -38.27
C PRO A 26 4.61 31.16 -37.43
N LEU A 27 4.65 30.98 -36.11
CA LEU A 27 4.10 31.88 -35.11
C LEU A 27 5.20 32.29 -34.13
N LYS A 28 5.17 33.54 -33.66
CA LYS A 28 6.00 33.97 -32.54
C LYS A 28 5.51 33.29 -31.27
N CYS A 29 6.43 32.97 -30.37
CA CYS A 29 6.07 32.39 -29.08
C CYS A 29 5.06 33.26 -28.32
N GLU A 30 3.96 32.64 -27.89
CA GLU A 30 2.87 33.28 -27.14
C GLU A 30 3.34 33.81 -25.77
N LEU A 31 4.38 33.20 -25.20
CA LEU A 31 5.00 33.63 -23.94
C LEU A 31 6.03 34.76 -24.13
N GLY A 32 6.25 35.24 -25.35
CA GLY A 32 7.07 36.41 -25.63
C GLY A 32 8.58 36.18 -25.53
N CYS A 33 9.08 34.95 -25.65
CA CYS A 33 10.52 34.67 -25.63
C CYS A 33 11.26 35.12 -26.92
N GLY A 34 10.53 35.57 -27.95
CA GLY A 34 11.07 36.15 -29.18
C GLY A 34 11.41 35.16 -30.30
N THR A 35 11.32 33.85 -30.05
CA THR A 35 11.55 32.81 -31.06
C THR A 35 10.29 32.54 -31.89
N VAL A 36 10.48 31.94 -33.07
CA VAL A 36 9.42 31.59 -34.01
C VAL A 36 9.40 30.08 -34.19
N PHE A 37 8.23 29.47 -34.02
CA PHE A 37 7.99 28.04 -34.22
C PHE A 37 6.76 27.82 -35.07
N CYS A 38 6.71 26.68 -35.76
CA CYS A 38 5.47 26.21 -36.38
C CYS A 38 4.41 25.96 -35.30
N ARG A 39 3.13 26.23 -35.61
CA ARG A 39 2.00 26.03 -34.69
C ARG A 39 2.02 24.67 -34.01
N ASN A 40 2.27 23.59 -34.75
CA ASN A 40 2.33 22.22 -34.19
C ASN A 40 3.48 22.00 -33.19
N ASN A 41 4.58 22.73 -33.31
CA ASN A 41 5.75 22.62 -32.43
C ASN A 41 5.71 23.62 -31.26
N MET A 42 4.78 24.59 -31.28
CA MET A 42 4.67 25.62 -30.24
C MET A 42 4.41 25.02 -28.85
N ALA A 43 3.53 24.01 -28.78
CA ALA A 43 3.22 23.34 -27.51
C ALA A 43 4.45 22.67 -26.90
N GLN A 44 5.24 21.95 -27.71
CA GLN A 44 6.47 21.32 -27.25
C GLN A 44 7.50 22.38 -26.81
N HIS A 45 7.70 23.43 -27.61
CA HIS A 45 8.59 24.53 -27.24
C HIS A 45 8.21 25.15 -25.89
N ILE A 46 6.93 25.50 -25.71
CA ILE A 46 6.43 26.06 -24.45
C ILE A 46 6.75 25.09 -23.32
N GLU A 47 6.39 23.81 -23.49
CA GLU A 47 6.51 22.81 -22.44
C GLU A 47 7.95 22.58 -22.00
N GLU A 48 8.88 22.40 -22.94
CA GLU A 48 10.21 21.86 -22.69
C GLU A 48 11.32 22.94 -22.67
N GLU A 49 11.20 23.99 -23.50
CA GLU A 49 12.34 24.86 -23.83
C GLU A 49 12.13 26.33 -23.46
N CYS A 50 10.89 26.84 -23.58
CA CYS A 50 10.59 28.26 -23.48
C CYS A 50 11.10 28.88 -22.16
N VAL A 51 12.01 29.84 -22.29
CA VAL A 51 12.67 30.51 -21.15
C VAL A 51 11.73 31.38 -20.32
N GLU A 52 10.61 31.82 -20.92
CA GLU A 52 9.58 32.63 -20.27
C GLU A 52 8.50 31.79 -19.59
N LYS A 53 8.47 30.47 -19.80
CA LYS A 53 7.50 29.60 -19.14
C LYS A 53 7.68 29.66 -17.62
N MET A 54 6.56 29.83 -16.92
CA MET A 54 6.47 29.69 -15.48
C MET A 54 6.55 28.20 -15.13
N ILE A 55 7.53 27.84 -14.32
CA ILE A 55 7.76 26.48 -13.81
C ILE A 55 7.83 26.50 -12.29
N GLU A 56 7.54 25.37 -11.68
CA GLU A 56 7.63 25.22 -10.23
C GLU A 56 9.09 25.13 -9.77
N CYS A 57 9.40 25.81 -8.67
CA CYS A 57 10.63 25.58 -7.94
C CYS A 57 10.62 24.15 -7.36
N PRO A 58 11.70 23.35 -7.51
CA PRO A 58 11.76 21.99 -6.95
C PRO A 58 11.57 21.90 -5.42
N PHE A 59 11.70 23.04 -4.72
CA PHE A 59 11.53 23.16 -3.27
C PHE A 59 10.13 23.65 -2.87
N ILE A 60 9.19 23.81 -3.80
CA ILE A 60 7.79 24.17 -3.48
C ILE A 60 7.14 23.17 -2.51
N LYS A 61 7.46 21.88 -2.64
CA LYS A 61 7.01 20.82 -1.71
C LYS A 61 7.53 20.99 -0.28
N TYR A 62 8.62 21.74 -0.12
CA TYR A 62 9.18 22.13 1.18
C TYR A 62 8.80 23.57 1.57
N LYS A 63 7.82 24.16 0.87
CA LYS A 63 7.27 25.51 1.11
C LYS A 63 8.22 26.66 0.80
N CYS A 64 9.02 26.54 -0.27
CA CYS A 64 9.72 27.71 -0.83
C CYS A 64 8.70 28.78 -1.25
N GLU A 65 8.90 30.02 -0.79
CA GLU A 65 7.95 31.14 -0.98
C GLU A 65 7.73 31.53 -2.43
N VAL A 66 8.75 31.34 -3.29
CA VAL A 66 8.67 31.74 -4.70
C VAL A 66 7.66 30.88 -5.46
N GLY A 67 7.57 29.58 -5.17
CA GLY A 67 6.61 28.66 -5.78
C GLY A 67 6.79 28.51 -7.30
N LEU A 68 6.28 29.46 -8.09
CA LEU A 68 6.36 29.54 -9.55
C LEU A 68 7.36 30.61 -9.98
N ILE A 69 8.23 30.28 -10.93
CA ILE A 69 9.28 31.18 -11.44
C ILE A 69 9.51 30.95 -12.93
N LYS A 70 9.95 31.97 -13.67
CA LYS A 70 10.36 31.82 -15.07
C LYS A 70 11.54 30.85 -15.18
N ARG A 71 11.53 29.97 -16.18
CA ARG A 71 12.61 29.00 -16.43
C ARG A 71 13.99 29.64 -16.47
N LYS A 72 14.14 30.80 -17.10
CA LYS A 72 15.43 31.53 -17.15
C LYS A 72 15.95 31.99 -15.79
N GLU A 73 15.05 32.28 -14.85
CA GLU A 73 15.39 32.82 -13.53
C GLU A 73 15.64 31.71 -12.50
N LEU A 74 15.15 30.49 -12.75
CA LEU A 74 15.24 29.36 -11.83
C LEU A 74 16.69 29.11 -11.37
N ASN A 75 17.65 29.04 -12.29
CA ASN A 75 19.05 28.75 -11.93
C ASN A 75 19.66 29.82 -11.02
N GLN A 76 19.31 31.10 -11.23
CA GLN A 76 19.79 32.19 -10.38
C GLN A 76 19.12 32.14 -9.00
N HIS A 77 17.81 31.87 -8.96
CA HIS A 77 17.06 31.66 -7.72
C HIS A 77 17.65 30.52 -6.88
N LEU A 78 17.88 29.34 -7.49
CA LEU A 78 18.46 28.17 -6.82
C LEU A 78 19.85 28.45 -6.25
N LYS A 79 20.66 29.27 -6.95
CA LYS A 79 21.97 29.71 -6.45
C LYS A 79 21.84 30.67 -5.28
N LYS A 80 20.99 31.69 -5.39
CA LYS A 80 20.81 32.74 -4.36
C LYS A 80 20.19 32.20 -3.07
N LYS A 81 19.21 31.29 -3.18
CA LYS A 81 18.45 30.73 -2.05
C LYS A 81 18.96 29.35 -1.62
N ARG A 82 20.20 28.99 -1.94
CA ARG A 82 20.75 27.64 -1.70
C ARG A 82 20.66 27.23 -0.23
N THR A 83 21.11 28.09 0.68
CA THR A 83 21.15 27.81 2.13
C THR A 83 19.74 27.63 2.69
N GLU A 84 18.82 28.52 2.33
CA GLU A 84 17.40 28.42 2.69
C GLU A 84 16.79 27.11 2.18
N HIS A 85 17.03 26.75 0.92
CA HIS A 85 16.57 25.47 0.37
C HIS A 85 17.16 24.25 1.10
N THR A 86 18.42 24.32 1.53
CA THR A 86 19.02 23.26 2.35
C THR A 86 18.36 23.16 3.72
N GLU A 87 18.10 24.29 4.38
CA GLU A 87 17.42 24.35 5.68
C GLU A 87 16.00 23.80 5.60
N LEU A 88 15.23 24.19 4.57
CA LEU A 88 13.89 23.65 4.33
C LEU A 88 13.91 22.12 4.19
N LYS A 89 14.88 21.58 3.45
CA LYS A 89 15.02 20.14 3.27
C LYS A 89 15.44 19.45 4.57
N LEU A 90 16.39 20.02 5.32
CA LEU A 90 16.82 19.49 6.62
C LEU A 90 15.67 19.47 7.62
N SER A 91 14.91 20.57 7.76
CA SER A 91 13.74 20.63 8.63
C SER A 91 12.68 19.59 8.26
N ALA A 92 12.47 19.35 6.96
CA ALA A 92 11.57 18.30 6.51
C ALA A 92 12.09 16.90 6.88
N MET A 93 13.39 16.66 6.74
CA MET A 93 14.04 15.39 7.11
C MET A 93 14.01 15.14 8.62
N GLU A 94 14.26 16.16 9.44
CA GLU A 94 14.15 16.07 10.91
C GLU A 94 12.76 15.61 11.35
N LYS A 95 11.70 16.15 10.74
CA LYS A 95 10.32 15.72 11.02
C LYS A 95 10.09 14.25 10.64
N ILE A 96 10.69 13.79 9.55
CA ILE A 96 10.61 12.38 9.13
C ILE A 96 11.36 11.49 10.13
N LEU A 97 12.58 11.87 10.53
CA LEU A 97 13.38 11.14 11.52
C LEU A 97 12.68 11.06 12.89
N MET A 98 12.03 12.14 13.33
CA MET A 98 11.22 12.14 14.56
C MET A 98 10.01 11.21 14.45
N LYS A 99 9.34 11.15 13.29
CA LYS A 99 8.23 10.21 13.08
C LYS A 99 8.71 8.76 13.03
N GLN A 100 9.83 8.50 12.35
CA GLN A 100 10.42 7.17 12.24
C GLN A 100 10.89 6.66 13.60
N SER A 101 11.60 7.47 14.40
CA SER A 101 12.01 7.08 15.76
C SER A 101 10.83 6.73 16.66
N LYS A 102 9.75 7.55 16.63
CA LYS A 102 8.51 7.23 17.36
C LYS A 102 7.85 5.93 16.87
N MET A 103 7.89 5.67 15.56
CA MET A 103 7.34 4.44 14.99
C MET A 103 8.15 3.21 15.39
N ILE A 104 9.49 3.31 15.36
CA ILE A 104 10.40 2.24 15.79
C ILE A 104 10.19 1.94 17.28
N ALA A 105 10.07 2.96 18.13
CA ALA A 105 9.80 2.77 19.56
C ALA A 105 8.48 1.99 19.79
N LYS A 106 7.40 2.40 19.12
CA LYS A 106 6.11 1.70 19.18
C LYS A 106 6.17 0.27 18.64
N GLN A 107 6.90 0.05 17.55
CA GLN A 107 7.12 -1.29 17.01
C GLN A 107 7.89 -2.16 18.01
N GLY A 108 8.86 -1.61 18.73
CA GLY A 108 9.57 -2.29 19.81
C GLY A 108 8.62 -2.73 20.95
N GLU A 109 7.81 -1.80 21.47
CA GLU A 109 6.81 -2.08 22.51
C GLU A 109 5.83 -3.18 22.07
N MET A 110 5.32 -3.08 20.84
CA MET A 110 4.40 -4.07 20.29
C MET A 110 5.07 -5.44 20.09
N MET A 111 6.33 -5.48 19.66
CA MET A 111 7.08 -6.74 19.56
C MET A 111 7.30 -7.38 20.93
N GLU A 112 7.57 -6.59 21.97
CA GLU A 112 7.73 -7.11 23.33
C GLU A 112 6.42 -7.69 23.87
N GLN A 113 5.30 -6.99 23.72
CA GLN A 113 3.97 -7.51 24.04
C GLN A 113 3.65 -8.80 23.28
N MET A 114 3.89 -8.81 21.97
CA MET A 114 3.67 -10.01 21.14
C MET A 114 4.55 -11.18 21.61
N SER A 115 5.78 -10.91 22.06
CA SER A 115 6.66 -11.95 22.60
C SER A 115 6.12 -12.56 23.91
N GLN A 116 5.53 -11.73 24.78
CA GLN A 116 4.92 -12.17 26.03
C GLN A 116 3.67 -13.01 25.77
N GLU A 117 2.83 -12.61 24.82
CA GLU A 117 1.65 -13.38 24.40
C GLU A 117 2.03 -14.72 23.77
N ILE A 118 3.07 -14.76 22.93
CA ILE A 118 3.57 -16.02 22.37
C ILE A 118 4.02 -16.96 23.51
N GLU A 119 4.68 -16.43 24.54
CA GLU A 119 5.12 -17.26 25.66
C GLU A 119 3.94 -17.74 26.53
N SER A 120 2.94 -16.90 26.80
CA SER A 120 1.74 -17.33 27.52
C SER A 120 1.00 -18.43 26.76
N LEU A 121 0.78 -18.27 25.45
CA LEU A 121 0.13 -19.28 24.61
C LEU A 121 0.92 -20.59 24.58
N LYS A 122 2.26 -20.54 24.56
CA LYS A 122 3.09 -21.75 24.67
C LYS A 122 2.90 -22.46 26.01
N THR A 123 2.79 -21.71 27.11
CA THR A 123 2.54 -22.32 28.43
C THR A 123 1.16 -22.97 28.50
N GLU A 124 0.12 -22.31 27.98
CA GLU A 124 -1.24 -22.85 27.89
C GLU A 124 -1.31 -24.11 27.03
N ALA A 125 -0.61 -24.12 25.89
CA ALA A 125 -0.53 -25.28 25.01
C ALA A 125 0.15 -26.49 25.72
N LYS A 126 1.21 -26.24 26.51
CA LYS A 126 1.85 -27.30 27.32
C LYS A 126 0.90 -27.86 28.37
N LEU A 127 0.17 -27.00 29.10
CA LEU A 127 -0.80 -27.44 30.11
C LEU A 127 -1.93 -28.24 29.47
N THR A 128 -2.49 -27.75 28.37
CA THR A 128 -3.54 -28.44 27.60
C THR A 128 -3.09 -29.82 27.12
N LYS A 129 -1.82 -29.97 26.74
CA LYS A 129 -1.26 -31.27 26.37
C LYS A 129 -1.23 -32.22 27.57
N ILE A 130 -0.83 -31.76 28.75
CA ILE A 130 -0.77 -32.57 29.97
C ILE A 130 -2.16 -32.98 30.42
N THR A 131 -3.13 -32.06 30.45
CA THR A 131 -4.51 -32.35 30.85
C THR A 131 -5.16 -33.35 29.89
N ASN A 132 -4.95 -33.20 28.58
CA ASN A 132 -5.40 -34.17 27.60
C ASN A 132 -4.80 -35.57 27.82
N LEU A 133 -3.51 -35.68 28.14
CA LEU A 133 -2.89 -36.97 28.46
C LEU A 133 -3.49 -37.60 29.73
N TYR A 134 -3.75 -36.79 30.76
CA TYR A 134 -4.39 -37.25 31.99
C TYR A 134 -5.80 -37.81 31.71
N TRP A 135 -6.64 -37.04 31.02
CA TRP A 135 -8.00 -37.46 30.69
C TRP A 135 -8.03 -38.69 29.77
N LYS A 136 -7.12 -38.77 28.79
CA LYS A 136 -6.96 -39.98 27.95
C LYS A 136 -6.69 -41.22 28.79
N LYS A 137 -5.73 -41.17 29.73
CA LYS A 137 -5.44 -42.30 30.63
C LYS A 137 -6.64 -42.68 31.49
N LYS A 138 -7.35 -41.68 32.02
CA LYS A 138 -8.54 -41.88 32.86
C LYS A 138 -9.68 -42.55 32.07
N ILE A 139 -9.91 -42.13 30.83
CA ILE A 139 -10.89 -42.74 29.93
C ILE A 139 -10.51 -44.20 29.63
N GLU A 140 -9.24 -44.48 29.32
CA GLU A 140 -8.77 -45.86 29.09
C GLU A 140 -9.00 -46.76 30.32
N HIS A 141 -8.71 -46.26 31.52
CA HIS A 141 -8.98 -46.99 32.76
C HIS A 141 -10.48 -47.31 32.89
N ILE A 142 -11.36 -46.33 32.66
CA ILE A 142 -12.82 -46.53 32.68
C ILE A 142 -13.25 -47.57 31.63
N ARG A 143 -12.71 -47.49 30.40
CA ARG A 143 -12.98 -48.46 29.32
C ARG A 143 -12.58 -49.88 29.71
N MET A 144 -11.39 -50.05 30.31
CA MET A 144 -10.93 -51.35 30.80
C MET A 144 -11.87 -51.88 31.89
N SER A 145 -12.18 -51.10 32.91
CA SER A 145 -13.10 -51.51 33.98
C SER A 145 -14.49 -51.89 33.45
N HIS A 146 -15.02 -51.11 32.50
CA HIS A 146 -16.29 -51.40 31.84
C HIS A 146 -16.25 -52.71 31.04
N SER A 147 -15.18 -52.96 30.27
CA SER A 147 -14.97 -54.21 29.54
C SER A 147 -14.92 -55.44 30.48
N PHE A 148 -14.21 -55.32 31.62
CA PHE A 148 -14.21 -56.35 32.66
C PHE A 148 -15.61 -56.59 33.24
N PHE A 149 -16.37 -55.52 33.51
CA PHE A 149 -17.72 -55.60 34.05
C PHE A 149 -18.66 -56.30 33.06
N LEU A 150 -18.61 -55.94 31.77
CA LEU A 150 -19.37 -56.60 30.70
C LEU A 150 -19.02 -58.08 30.56
N LYS A 151 -17.73 -58.45 30.66
CA LYS A 151 -17.26 -59.84 30.57
C LYS A 151 -17.71 -60.69 31.77
N LYS A 152 -17.73 -60.09 32.98
CA LYS A 152 -18.27 -60.73 34.20
C LYS A 152 -19.79 -60.93 34.13
N TYR A 153 -20.52 -59.95 33.58
CA TYR A 153 -21.97 -60.03 33.37
C TYR A 153 -22.35 -61.05 32.28
N LYS A 154 -21.55 -61.17 31.20
CA LYS A 154 -21.74 -62.21 30.17
C LYS A 154 -21.53 -63.64 30.68
N ASN A 155 -20.65 -63.83 31.66
CA ASN A 155 -20.36 -65.14 32.28
C ASN A 155 -21.32 -65.50 33.44
N SER A 156 -22.14 -64.56 33.92
CA SER A 156 -23.18 -64.80 34.91
C SER A 156 -24.53 -64.80 34.19
N SER A 157 -24.93 -65.97 33.72
CA SER A 157 -26.18 -66.21 33.01
C SER A 157 -27.40 -65.61 33.73
N LYS A 158 -27.85 -64.43 33.27
CA LYS A 158 -29.23 -63.91 33.31
C LYS A 158 -29.38 -62.81 32.25
N LEU A 159 -29.63 -63.24 31.01
CA LEU A 159 -30.15 -62.40 29.93
C LEU A 159 -31.65 -62.24 30.15
N THR A 160 -32.08 -61.19 30.84
CA THR A 160 -33.46 -60.67 30.82
C THR A 160 -33.47 -59.27 31.44
N ASP A 161 -33.09 -58.27 30.65
CA ASP A 161 -33.83 -57.00 30.51
C ASP A 161 -32.99 -56.00 29.70
N ILE A 162 -33.29 -55.93 28.40
CA ILE A 162 -32.61 -55.06 27.42
C ILE A 162 -33.17 -53.62 27.46
N SER A 163 -34.00 -53.27 28.44
CA SER A 163 -34.62 -51.93 28.53
C SER A 163 -33.73 -50.86 29.18
N LEU A 164 -32.62 -51.21 29.85
CA LEU A 164 -31.71 -50.23 30.48
C LEU A 164 -30.40 -49.98 29.73
N PHE A 165 -30.08 -50.75 28.70
CA PHE A 165 -28.79 -50.65 27.99
C PHE A 165 -28.76 -49.56 26.91
N LEU A 166 -29.92 -49.11 26.44
CA LEU A 166 -30.04 -48.12 25.35
C LEU A 166 -29.92 -46.66 25.81
N SER A 167 -29.85 -46.39 27.12
CA SER A 167 -29.65 -45.02 27.64
C SER A 167 -28.18 -44.65 27.86
N PHE A 168 -27.26 -45.62 27.83
CA PHE A 168 -25.83 -45.37 28.05
C PHE A 168 -25.01 -45.29 26.75
N SER A 169 -25.49 -45.93 25.67
CA SER A 169 -24.84 -45.85 24.35
C SER A 169 -24.97 -44.46 23.72
N THR A 170 -26.04 -43.73 24.02
CA THR A 170 -26.31 -42.38 23.47
C THR A 170 -25.47 -41.28 24.11
N LEU A 171 -24.80 -41.55 25.24
CA LEU A 171 -23.91 -40.59 25.91
C LEU A 171 -22.46 -40.63 25.39
N LEU A 172 -22.06 -41.69 24.70
CA LEU A 172 -20.71 -41.78 24.11
C LEU A 172 -20.57 -41.03 22.78
N ASP A 173 -21.66 -40.75 22.08
CA ASP A 173 -21.65 -40.05 20.78
C ASP A 173 -21.61 -38.51 20.90
N ILE A 174 -21.72 -37.97 22.11
CA ILE A 174 -21.71 -36.51 22.38
C ILE A 174 -20.30 -35.96 22.67
N LEU A 175 -19.26 -36.81 22.71
CA LEU A 175 -17.86 -36.43 22.99
C LEU A 175 -16.90 -36.83 21.84
N SER A 176 -17.27 -36.48 20.60
CA SER A 176 -16.42 -36.50 19.39
C SER A 176 -16.31 -35.08 18.84
#